data_AF-A0A839LPZ9-F1
#
_entry.id   AF-A0A839LPZ9-F1
#
_cell.length_a   1.000
_cell.length_b   1.000
_cell.length_c   1.000
_cell.angle_alpha   90.00
_cell.angle_beta   90.00
_cell.angle_gamma   90.00
#
_symmetry.space_group_name_H-M   'P 1'
#
loop_
_entity.id
_entity.type
_entity.pdbx_description
1 polymer ?
#
loop_
_entity_poly.entity_id
_entity_poly.type
_entity_poly.pdbx_seq_one_letter_code
_entity_poly.pdbx_strand_id
1 'polypeptide(L)'
;LLAEVAGSASAQSAAPGLPAGHLKAALHGLTGAVLQQALTQALVDALAATLQSDARQLSPQRPLIEMGMDSLMAAEFRSGIRRELGVDIPFGRLLEGASLADVVETIAGKLEQAAAASTPSDAPAIPAAQTLDQVSTEAFFDMEMESGQL
;
A
#
# COMPACT_ATOMS: atom_id res chain seq x y z
N LEU A 1 -5.53 -28.18 54.04
CA LEU A 1 -6.14 -26.84 54.15
C LEU A 1 -5.26 -25.87 53.35
N LEU A 2 -5.80 -25.40 52.21
CA LEU A 2 -5.69 -24.03 51.63
C LEU A 2 -4.27 -23.49 51.33
N ALA A 3 -3.92 -22.93 50.18
CA ALA A 3 -4.70 -22.47 49.03
C ALA A 3 -3.78 -22.33 47.79
N GLU A 4 -4.39 -22.65 46.66
CA GLU A 4 -4.06 -22.22 45.30
C GLU A 4 -4.27 -20.70 45.17
N VAL A 5 -3.41 -19.97 44.45
CA VAL A 5 -3.83 -18.84 43.61
C VAL A 5 -2.73 -18.46 42.60
N ALA A 6 -3.14 -18.59 41.33
CA ALA A 6 -2.85 -17.79 40.15
C ALA A 6 -1.43 -17.19 39.99
N GLY A 7 -0.72 -17.46 38.90
CA GLY A 7 -1.25 -17.38 37.55
C GLY A 7 -1.33 -15.92 37.12
N SER A 8 -0.21 -15.39 36.64
CA SER A 8 -0.17 -14.34 35.62
C SER A 8 1.21 -14.37 35.01
N ALA A 9 1.38 -15.33 34.11
CA ALA A 9 2.28 -15.13 33.01
C ALA A 9 1.77 -13.87 32.28
N SER A 10 2.44 -12.73 32.47
CA SER A 10 2.51 -11.74 31.40
C SER A 10 3.35 -12.35 30.30
N ALA A 11 2.76 -13.34 29.60
CA ALA A 11 3.09 -13.60 28.23
C ALA A 11 2.77 -12.30 27.52
N GLN A 12 3.81 -11.51 27.30
CA GLN A 12 3.83 -10.51 26.24
C GLN A 12 3.21 -11.23 25.03
N SER A 13 1.97 -10.87 24.70
CA SER A 13 1.26 -11.39 23.54
C SER A 13 1.99 -10.82 22.32
N ALA A 14 3.11 -11.45 21.99
CA ALA A 14 3.75 -11.34 20.70
C ALA A 14 2.80 -12.05 19.75
N ALA A 15 1.89 -11.27 19.16
CA ALA A 15 1.20 -11.67 17.95
C ALA A 15 2.23 -12.32 17.01
N PRO A 16 1.90 -13.43 16.31
CA PRO A 16 2.74 -13.96 15.25
C PRO A 16 2.65 -13.01 14.05
N GLY A 17 3.22 -11.81 14.19
CA GLY A 17 3.55 -10.96 13.07
C GLY A 17 4.78 -11.55 12.43
N LEU A 18 4.65 -12.09 11.23
CA LEU A 18 5.81 -12.47 10.43
C LEU A 18 6.80 -11.29 10.45
N PRO A 19 8.10 -11.56 10.71
CA PRO A 19 9.10 -10.50 10.72
C PRO A 19 9.08 -9.76 9.38
N ALA A 20 8.80 -8.46 9.45
CA ALA A 20 8.58 -7.60 8.30
C ALA A 20 9.65 -7.81 7.22
N GLY A 21 9.20 -8.21 6.02
CA GLY A 21 10.05 -8.31 4.83
C GLY A 21 10.32 -9.74 4.35
N HIS A 22 9.93 -10.78 5.10
CA HIS A 22 10.04 -12.16 4.63
C HIS A 22 9.03 -12.44 3.51
N LEU A 23 7.81 -11.89 3.61
CA LEU A 23 6.82 -12.04 2.56
C LEU A 23 7.27 -11.36 1.26
N LYS A 24 7.75 -10.12 1.33
CA LYS A 24 8.27 -9.41 0.15
C LYS A 24 9.44 -10.15 -0.52
N ALA A 25 10.35 -10.72 0.27
CA ALA A 25 11.44 -11.54 -0.25
C ALA A 25 10.94 -12.84 -0.92
N ALA A 26 9.95 -13.51 -0.33
CA ALA A 26 9.35 -14.73 -0.90
C ALA A 26 8.60 -14.47 -2.21
N LEU A 27 8.03 -13.27 -2.37
CA LEU A 27 7.34 -12.87 -3.60
C LEU A 27 8.30 -12.33 -4.68
N HIS A 28 9.57 -12.14 -4.36
CA HIS A 28 10.54 -11.55 -5.29
C HIS A 28 10.75 -12.44 -6.51
N GLY A 29 10.53 -11.88 -7.71
CA GLY A 29 10.67 -12.60 -8.99
C GLY A 29 9.46 -13.46 -9.36
N LEU A 30 8.42 -13.55 -8.50
CA LEU A 30 7.14 -14.14 -8.88
C LEU A 30 6.34 -13.15 -9.73
N THR A 31 5.64 -13.65 -10.74
CA THR A 31 4.78 -12.85 -11.63
C THR A 31 3.49 -13.60 -11.97
N GLY A 32 2.47 -12.87 -12.43
CA GLY A 32 1.22 -13.44 -12.92
C GLY A 32 0.51 -14.33 -11.89
N ALA A 33 0.03 -15.50 -12.33
CA ALA A 33 -0.78 -16.40 -11.50
C ALA A 33 -0.04 -16.93 -10.25
N VAL A 34 1.27 -17.12 -10.32
CA VAL A 34 2.05 -17.64 -9.19
C VAL A 34 2.18 -16.60 -8.08
N LEU A 35 2.40 -15.33 -8.45
CA LEU A 35 2.39 -14.20 -7.52
C LEU A 35 1.02 -14.07 -6.83
N GLN A 36 -0.05 -14.10 -7.62
CA GLN A 36 -1.43 -14.01 -7.13
C GLN A 36 -1.75 -15.12 -6.12
N GLN A 37 -1.37 -16.36 -6.42
CA GLN A 37 -1.62 -17.50 -5.53
C GLN A 37 -0.81 -17.40 -4.23
N ALA A 38 0.49 -17.07 -4.31
CA ALA A 38 1.33 -16.91 -3.12
C ALA A 38 0.83 -15.77 -2.22
N LEU A 39 0.44 -14.65 -2.83
CA LEU A 39 -0.10 -13.50 -2.11
C LEU A 39 -1.46 -13.81 -1.48
N THR A 40 -2.34 -14.51 -2.19
CA THR A 40 -3.63 -14.94 -1.64
C THR A 40 -3.43 -15.80 -0.41
N GLN A 41 -2.54 -16.80 -0.47
CA GLN A 41 -2.27 -17.67 0.68
C GLN A 41 -1.73 -16.89 1.88
N ALA A 42 -0.76 -16.00 1.66
CA ALA A 42 -0.18 -15.18 2.72
C ALA A 42 -1.22 -14.25 3.37
N LEU A 43 -2.08 -13.62 2.57
CA LEU A 43 -3.11 -12.72 3.12
C LEU A 43 -4.26 -13.47 3.78
N VAL A 44 -4.59 -14.68 3.34
CA VAL A 44 -5.54 -15.56 4.05
C VAL A 44 -5.00 -15.92 5.42
N ASP A 45 -3.73 -16.30 5.53
CA ASP A 45 -3.09 -16.62 6.82
C ASP A 45 -3.08 -15.42 7.77
N ALA A 46 -2.70 -14.25 7.27
CA ALA A 46 -2.72 -13.00 8.04
C ALA A 46 -4.14 -12.61 8.49
N LEU A 47 -5.14 -12.81 7.62
CA LEU A 47 -6.54 -12.56 7.94
C LEU A 47 -7.06 -13.55 8.99
N ALA A 48 -6.74 -14.84 8.85
CA ALA A 48 -7.08 -15.88 9.79
C ALA A 48 -6.53 -15.61 11.19
N ALA A 49 -5.27 -15.18 11.27
CA ALA A 49 -4.65 -14.76 12.52
C ALA A 49 -5.36 -13.54 13.14
N THR A 50 -5.75 -12.56 12.32
CA THR A 50 -6.45 -11.35 12.76
C THR A 50 -7.86 -11.66 13.28
N LEU A 51 -8.59 -12.52 12.57
CA LEU A 51 -9.95 -12.96 12.93
C LEU A 51 -9.97 -14.10 13.96
N GLN A 52 -8.79 -14.58 14.41
CA GLN A 52 -8.64 -15.75 15.28
C GLN A 52 -9.45 -16.97 14.79
N SER A 53 -9.48 -17.17 13.47
CA SER A 53 -10.30 -18.16 12.77
C SER A 53 -9.43 -19.10 11.95
N ASP A 54 -9.98 -20.24 11.52
CA ASP A 54 -9.25 -21.16 10.65
C ASP A 54 -9.22 -20.61 9.21
N ALA A 55 -8.03 -20.55 8.61
CA ALA A 55 -7.81 -20.12 7.23
C ALA A 55 -8.69 -20.88 6.21
N ARG A 56 -9.03 -22.14 6.48
CA ARG A 56 -9.87 -22.97 5.60
C ARG A 56 -11.33 -22.55 5.57
N GLN A 57 -11.78 -21.80 6.58
CA GLN A 57 -13.15 -21.28 6.67
C GLN A 57 -13.30 -19.92 5.99
N LEU A 58 -12.18 -19.26 5.66
CA LEU A 58 -12.20 -17.96 5.00
C LEU A 58 -12.38 -18.14 3.50
N SER A 59 -13.32 -17.37 2.94
CA SER A 59 -13.59 -17.34 1.51
C SER A 59 -12.98 -16.07 0.91
N PRO A 60 -12.00 -16.15 -0.01
CA PRO A 60 -11.32 -14.98 -0.55
C PRO A 60 -12.24 -14.01 -1.29
N GLN A 61 -13.37 -14.50 -1.82
CA GLN A 61 -14.37 -13.69 -2.52
C GLN A 61 -15.41 -13.04 -1.61
N ARG A 62 -15.43 -13.41 -0.32
CA ARG A 62 -16.41 -12.86 0.62
C ARG A 62 -15.94 -11.48 1.09
N PRO A 63 -16.84 -10.49 1.23
CA PRO A 63 -16.49 -9.20 1.82
C PRO A 63 -15.87 -9.35 3.21
N LEU A 64 -14.80 -8.61 3.48
CA LEU A 64 -14.07 -8.69 4.75
C LEU A 64 -14.98 -8.39 5.96
N ILE A 65 -15.85 -7.39 5.84
CA ILE A 65 -16.81 -7.01 6.88
C ILE A 65 -17.81 -8.13 7.22
N GLU A 66 -18.18 -8.96 6.25
CA GLU A 66 -19.10 -10.09 6.49
C GLU A 66 -18.43 -11.27 7.18
N MET A 67 -17.09 -11.31 7.15
CA MET A 67 -16.28 -12.29 7.88
C MET A 67 -15.99 -11.85 9.32
N GLY A 68 -16.58 -10.73 9.77
CA GLY A 68 -16.40 -10.21 11.12
C GLY A 68 -15.24 -9.21 11.25
N MET A 69 -14.67 -8.73 10.14
CA MET A 69 -13.68 -7.66 10.18
C MET A 69 -14.33 -6.38 10.71
N ASP A 70 -13.82 -5.88 11.83
CA ASP A 70 -14.15 -4.55 12.37
C ASP A 70 -13.06 -3.51 12.05
N SER A 71 -13.26 -2.27 12.52
CA SER A 71 -12.32 -1.16 12.29
C SER A 71 -10.92 -1.38 12.90
N LEU A 72 -10.83 -2.01 14.08
CA LEU A 72 -9.56 -2.27 14.74
C LEU A 72 -8.81 -3.38 14.00
N MET A 73 -9.51 -4.47 13.68
CA MET A 73 -8.96 -5.58 12.88
C MET A 73 -8.51 -5.12 11.49
N ALA A 74 -9.30 -4.25 10.83
CA ALA A 74 -8.92 -3.68 9.55
C ALA A 74 -7.65 -2.81 9.64
N ALA A 75 -7.48 -2.08 10.75
CA ALA A 75 -6.29 -1.25 10.97
C ALA A 75 -5.05 -2.11 11.21
N GLU A 76 -5.17 -3.20 11.98
CA GLU A 76 -4.11 -4.18 12.22
C GLU A 76 -3.72 -4.89 10.92
N PHE A 77 -4.71 -5.42 10.18
CA PHE A 77 -4.50 -6.10 8.90
C PHE A 77 -3.81 -5.19 7.87
N ARG A 78 -4.28 -3.95 7.72
CA ARG A 78 -3.63 -2.94 6.86
C ARG A 78 -2.20 -2.64 7.31
N SER A 79 -1.98 -2.53 8.62
CA SER A 79 -0.65 -2.25 9.15
C SER A 79 0.33 -3.41 8.92
N GLY A 80 -0.15 -4.65 9.01
CA GLY A 80 0.58 -5.85 8.63
C GLY A 80 1.00 -5.84 7.16
N ILE A 81 0.03 -5.62 6.25
CA ILE A 81 0.30 -5.49 4.81
C ILE A 81 1.35 -4.42 4.52
N ARG A 82 1.21 -3.23 5.12
CA ARG A 82 2.15 -2.13 4.90
C ARG A 82 3.55 -2.47 5.42
N ARG A 83 3.66 -3.14 6.57
CA ARG A 83 4.95 -3.57 7.12
C ARG A 83 5.65 -4.62 6.26
N GLU A 84 4.89 -5.60 5.78
CA GLU A 84 5.43 -6.75 5.04
C GLU A 84 5.77 -6.41 3.59
N LEU A 85 4.89 -5.69 2.91
CA LEU A 85 4.95 -5.45 1.46
C LEU A 85 5.33 -4.02 1.10
N GLY A 86 5.25 -3.08 2.05
CA GLY A 86 5.40 -1.65 1.77
C GLY A 86 4.23 -1.04 1.01
N VAL A 87 3.12 -1.78 0.89
CA VAL A 87 1.91 -1.34 0.16
C VAL A 87 0.88 -0.81 1.14
N ASP A 88 0.38 0.40 0.90
CA ASP A 88 -0.76 0.93 1.64
C ASP A 88 -2.07 0.63 0.91
N ILE A 89 -3.05 0.11 1.66
CA ILE A 89 -4.42 -0.13 1.21
C ILE A 89 -5.31 0.94 1.85
N PRO A 90 -6.16 1.62 1.06
CA PRO A 90 -7.10 2.60 1.60
C PRO A 90 -7.99 1.96 2.67
N PHE A 91 -8.02 2.56 3.86
CA PHE A 91 -8.80 2.02 4.98
C PHE A 91 -10.30 1.94 4.66
N GLY A 92 -10.85 2.94 3.96
CA GLY A 92 -12.25 2.95 3.51
C GLY A 92 -12.61 1.72 2.70
N ARG A 93 -11.75 1.32 1.74
CA ARG A 93 -11.99 0.15 0.88
C ARG A 93 -12.21 -1.15 1.67
N LEU A 94 -11.47 -1.36 2.75
CA LEU A 94 -11.61 -2.55 3.59
C LEU A 94 -12.99 -2.60 4.28
N LEU A 95 -13.54 -1.44 4.63
CA LEU A 95 -14.82 -1.31 5.33
C LEU A 95 -16.02 -1.15 4.38
N GLU A 96 -15.79 -0.74 3.13
CA GLU A 96 -16.81 -0.59 2.07
C GLU A 96 -17.21 -1.92 1.42
N GLY A 97 -16.72 -3.05 1.92
CA GLY A 97 -17.08 -4.38 1.44
C GLY A 97 -16.12 -4.99 0.43
N ALA A 98 -14.86 -4.52 0.35
CA ALA A 98 -13.84 -5.21 -0.43
C ALA A 98 -13.69 -6.66 0.04
N SER A 99 -13.49 -7.57 -0.92
CA SER A 99 -13.11 -8.95 -0.64
C SER A 99 -11.60 -9.07 -0.46
N LEU A 100 -11.14 -10.22 0.05
CA LEU A 100 -9.71 -10.49 0.10
C LEU A 100 -9.10 -10.56 -1.31
N ALA A 101 -9.84 -11.08 -2.29
CA ALA A 101 -9.41 -11.12 -3.69
C ALA A 101 -9.16 -9.72 -4.26
N ASP A 102 -10.02 -8.73 -3.94
CA ASP A 102 -9.80 -7.34 -4.36
C ASP A 102 -8.51 -6.74 -3.78
N VAL A 103 -8.20 -7.09 -2.52
CA VAL A 103 -6.98 -6.65 -1.85
C VAL A 103 -5.75 -7.30 -2.49
N VAL A 104 -5.80 -8.60 -2.77
CA VAL A 104 -4.75 -9.33 -3.50
C VAL A 104 -4.49 -8.69 -4.86
N GLU A 105 -5.55 -8.44 -5.65
CA GLU A 105 -5.43 -7.85 -6.97
C GLU A 105 -4.77 -6.46 -6.90
N THR A 106 -5.22 -5.63 -5.96
CA THR A 106 -4.67 -4.29 -5.74
C THR A 106 -3.18 -4.33 -5.40
N ILE A 107 -2.77 -5.27 -4.55
CA ILE A 107 -1.37 -5.41 -4.12
C ILE A 107 -0.51 -5.96 -5.26
N ALA A 108 -0.96 -7.01 -5.93
CA ALA A 108 -0.22 -7.63 -7.03
C ALA A 108 0.03 -6.62 -8.16
N GLY A 109 -0.99 -5.85 -8.56
CA GLY A 109 -0.84 -4.80 -9.56
C GLY A 109 0.19 -3.73 -9.16
N LYS A 110 0.23 -3.34 -7.88
CA LYS A 110 1.24 -2.41 -7.35
C LYS A 110 2.65 -3.00 -7.34
N LEU A 111 2.80 -4.29 -6.99
CA LEU A 111 4.09 -4.98 -6.99
C LEU A 111 4.63 -5.17 -8.41
N GLU A 112 3.77 -5.53 -9.36
CA GLU A 112 4.14 -5.68 -10.77
C GLU A 112 4.51 -4.33 -11.41
N GLN A 113 3.79 -3.24 -11.09
CA GLN A 113 4.16 -1.88 -11.53
C GLN A 113 5.52 -1.45 -10.94
N ALA A 114 5.77 -1.73 -9.67
CA ALA A 114 7.06 -1.41 -9.03
C ALA A 114 8.21 -2.21 -9.66
N ALA A 115 7.98 -3.47 -10.02
CA ALA A 115 8.95 -4.31 -10.73
C ALA A 115 9.25 -3.76 -12.14
N ALA A 116 8.21 -3.35 -12.88
CA ALA A 116 8.36 -2.75 -14.21
C ALA A 116 9.06 -1.38 -14.18
N ALA A 117 8.85 -0.58 -13.15
CA ALA A 117 9.54 0.70 -12.97
C ALA A 117 11.02 0.56 -12.52
N SER A 118 11.41 -0.61 -12.03
CA SER A 118 12.77 -0.89 -11.51
C SER A 118 13.71 -1.51 -12.56
N THR A 119 13.25 -1.80 -13.78
CA THR A 119 14.17 -2.08 -14.88
C THR A 119 14.76 -0.76 -15.37
N PRO A 120 16.09 -0.53 -15.30
CA PRO A 120 16.70 0.61 -15.97
C PRO A 120 16.51 0.40 -17.48
N SER A 121 15.52 1.08 -18.05
CA SER A 121 15.60 1.44 -19.46
C SER A 121 16.71 2.47 -19.58
N ASP A 122 17.88 2.00 -19.99
CA ASP A 122 18.99 2.80 -20.48
C ASP A 122 18.46 3.95 -21.36
N ALA A 123 18.81 5.18 -20.98
CA ALA A 123 18.59 6.40 -21.76
C ALA A 123 19.94 6.76 -22.42
N PRO A 124 20.01 7.32 -23.64
CA PRO A 124 19.60 8.73 -23.79
C PRO A 124 19.12 9.15 -25.19
N ALA A 125 18.20 10.12 -25.25
CA ALA A 125 18.13 11.03 -26.39
C ALA A 125 17.76 12.43 -25.91
N ILE A 126 18.79 13.22 -25.62
CA ILE A 126 18.72 14.66 -25.71
C ILE A 126 18.71 14.99 -27.22
N PRO A 127 17.83 15.89 -27.72
CA PRO A 127 18.26 16.84 -28.71
C PRO A 127 18.33 18.21 -28.04
N ALA A 128 19.55 18.71 -27.95
CA ALA A 128 19.80 20.11 -27.68
C ALA A 128 19.38 20.94 -28.89
N ALA A 129 18.89 22.15 -28.60
CA ALA A 129 18.83 23.33 -29.46
C ALA A 129 17.82 23.36 -30.62
N GLN A 130 16.72 24.09 -30.39
CA GLN A 130 16.41 25.23 -31.27
C GLN A 130 16.29 26.50 -30.41
N THR A 131 17.34 27.30 -30.48
CA THR A 131 17.51 28.64 -29.92
C THR A 131 16.90 29.67 -30.89
N LEU A 132 16.22 30.68 -30.32
CA LEU A 132 15.78 31.97 -30.90
C LEU A 132 14.81 31.86 -32.09
N ASP A 133 13.68 32.55 -32.15
CA ASP A 133 13.44 34.00 -32.13
C ASP A 133 11.90 34.10 -32.33
N GLN A 134 11.12 34.99 -31.71
CA GLN A 134 11.05 36.38 -32.09
C GLN A 134 10.38 37.22 -31.01
N VAL A 135 10.99 38.37 -30.77
CA VAL A 135 10.45 39.59 -30.17
C VAL A 135 9.32 40.16 -31.04
N SER A 136 8.37 40.85 -30.38
CA SER A 136 7.43 41.89 -30.83
C SER A 136 6.00 41.48 -30.43
N THR A 137 5.28 42.22 -29.60
CA THR A 137 4.99 43.65 -29.77
C THR A 137 4.57 44.31 -28.45
N GLU A 138 5.12 45.50 -28.29
CA GLU A 138 4.73 46.66 -27.50
C GLU A 138 3.28 46.73 -26.99
N ALA A 139 3.15 46.99 -25.67
CA ALA A 139 2.19 47.88 -24.99
C ALA A 139 2.53 47.74 -23.50
N PHE A 140 2.64 48.74 -22.63
CA PHE A 140 2.21 50.12 -22.60
C PHE A 140 2.79 50.68 -21.28
N PHE A 141 3.08 51.98 -21.21
CA PHE A 141 3.07 52.81 -19.99
C PHE A 141 4.18 52.61 -18.93
N ASP A 142 5.12 53.55 -18.85
CA ASP A 142 5.02 54.67 -17.89
C ASP A 142 6.15 55.68 -18.22
N MET A 143 5.86 56.66 -19.07
CA MET A 143 6.73 57.83 -19.27
C MET A 143 6.07 59.00 -18.54
N GLU A 144 6.80 59.47 -17.53
CA GLU A 144 6.53 60.62 -16.67
C GLU A 144 5.74 61.74 -17.36
N MET A 145 4.50 61.95 -16.88
CA MET A 145 3.79 63.20 -17.08
C MET A 145 4.34 64.24 -16.11
N GLU A 146 5.30 65.02 -16.61
CA GLU A 146 5.68 66.31 -16.06
C GLU A 146 4.41 67.19 -15.95
N SER A 147 3.97 67.50 -14.73
CA SER A 147 3.17 68.71 -14.48
C SER A 147 3.12 69.04 -12.99
N GLY A 148 3.44 70.29 -12.66
CA GLY A 148 2.96 70.92 -11.44
C GLY A 148 4.03 71.47 -10.50
N GLN A 149 4.88 72.36 -11.00
CA GLN A 149 5.38 73.43 -10.14
C GLN A 149 4.37 74.57 -10.19
N LEU A 150 3.66 74.77 -9.08
CA LEU A 150 3.43 76.02 -8.33
C LEU A 150 2.35 75.79 -7.27
#